data_AF-A0A5E4NTH9-F1
#
_entry.id   AF-A0A5E4NTH9-F1
#
_cell.length_a   1.000
_cell.length_b   1.000
_cell.length_c   1.000
_cell.angle_alpha   90.00
_cell.angle_beta   90.00
_cell.angle_gamma   90.00
#
_symmetry.space_group_name_H-M   'P 1'
#
loop_
_entity.id
_entity.type
_entity.pdbx_description
1 polymer ?
#
loop_
_entity_poly.entity_id
_entity_poly.type
_entity_poly.pdbx_seq_one_letter_code
_entity_poly.pdbx_strand_id
1 'polypeptide(L)'
;MSVLIPILGTMIDDPSPRTLTRWPAKRVARLGFLVGQGIDAARVARDPLIASTTGNVHRQARRFGLAFRDATPAIRLPPQVARRCDAAAAKRSLTREELCRLLLIAAGSDDGLIDNILDDGE
;
A
#
# COMPACT_ATOMS: atom_id res chain seq x y z
N MET A 1 -54.33 24.94 -42.99
CA MET A 1 -53.21 25.82 -42.58
C MET A 1 -52.63 25.26 -41.31
N SER A 2 -51.53 24.51 -41.42
CA SER A 2 -50.76 23.97 -40.30
C SER A 2 -49.57 24.88 -40.06
N VAL A 3 -49.42 25.42 -38.84
CA VAL A 3 -48.12 25.65 -38.21
C VAL A 3 -48.36 25.70 -36.69
N LEU A 4 -47.81 24.74 -35.95
CA LEU A 4 -47.46 24.92 -34.54
C LEU A 4 -46.17 24.13 -34.28
N ILE A 5 -45.18 24.87 -33.79
CA ILE A 5 -43.76 24.58 -33.66
C ILE A 5 -43.51 23.60 -32.49
N PRO A 6 -42.62 22.59 -32.59
CA PRO A 6 -42.24 21.80 -31.43
C PRO A 6 -41.17 22.53 -30.63
N ILE A 7 -41.50 22.92 -29.40
CA ILE A 7 -40.52 23.44 -28.43
C ILE A 7 -39.73 22.26 -27.85
N LEU A 8 -38.43 22.35 -28.07
CA LEU A 8 -37.36 21.55 -27.50
C LEU A 8 -37.47 21.47 -25.97
N GLY A 9 -38.01 20.36 -25.46
CA GLY A 9 -38.05 20.02 -24.04
C GLY A 9 -36.90 19.09 -23.68
N THR A 10 -35.91 19.65 -23.01
CA THR A 10 -34.65 19.05 -22.55
C THR A 10 -34.82 17.70 -21.85
N MET A 11 -34.17 16.70 -22.43
CA MET A 11 -33.75 15.44 -21.84
C MET A 11 -32.76 15.70 -20.69
N ILE A 12 -33.24 15.82 -19.44
CA ILE A 12 -32.38 15.83 -18.23
C ILE A 12 -33.02 14.99 -17.12
N ASP A 13 -32.33 13.89 -16.82
CA ASP A 13 -32.34 13.04 -15.63
C ASP A 13 -33.67 12.49 -15.09
N ASP A 14 -33.96 11.24 -15.51
CA ASP A 14 -34.67 10.26 -14.70
C ASP A 14 -33.92 10.03 -13.36
N PRO A 15 -34.54 10.25 -12.18
CA PRO A 15 -33.92 9.95 -10.90
C PRO A 15 -34.07 8.46 -10.59
N SER A 16 -33.44 7.61 -11.41
CA SER A 16 -33.24 6.21 -11.05
C SER A 16 -32.31 6.16 -9.83
N PRO A 17 -32.63 5.39 -8.77
CA PRO A 17 -31.78 5.27 -7.60
C PRO A 17 -30.45 4.66 -8.02
N ARG A 18 -29.42 5.51 -8.20
CA ARG A 18 -28.07 5.07 -8.53
C ARG A 18 -27.62 4.11 -7.44
N THR A 19 -27.63 2.82 -7.77
CA THR A 19 -27.07 1.74 -6.97
C THR A 19 -25.72 2.17 -6.39
N LEU A 20 -25.64 2.28 -5.07
CA LEU A 20 -24.49 2.74 -4.26
C LEU A 20 -23.24 1.84 -4.37
N THR A 21 -23.16 0.99 -5.40
CA THR A 21 -22.21 -0.13 -5.50
C THR A 21 -20.98 0.14 -6.37
N ARG A 22 -21.00 1.16 -7.24
CA ARG A 22 -19.88 1.41 -8.18
C ARG A 22 -19.11 2.68 -7.81
N TRP A 23 -17.83 2.53 -7.46
CA TRP A 23 -16.94 3.65 -7.22
C TRP A 23 -16.68 4.46 -8.50
N PRO A 24 -16.65 5.80 -8.44
CA PRO A 24 -16.29 6.62 -9.58
C PRO A 24 -14.81 6.41 -9.94
N ALA A 25 -14.46 6.57 -11.23
CA ALA A 25 -13.12 6.30 -11.75
C ALA A 25 -12.02 7.02 -10.95
N LYS A 26 -12.23 8.29 -10.57
CA LYS A 26 -11.28 9.05 -9.72
C LYS A 26 -10.98 8.38 -8.38
N ARG A 27 -11.97 7.75 -7.75
CA ARG A 27 -11.83 7.07 -6.46
C ARG A 27 -11.09 5.75 -6.62
N VAL A 28 -11.34 5.03 -7.72
CA VAL A 28 -10.61 3.80 -8.06
C VAL A 28 -9.15 4.11 -8.39
N ALA A 29 -8.88 5.16 -9.17
CA ALA A 29 -7.52 5.61 -9.47
C ALA A 29 -6.76 5.99 -8.20
N ARG A 30 -7.41 6.72 -7.27
CA ARG A 30 -6.84 7.04 -5.96
C ARG A 30 -6.53 5.79 -5.13
N LEU A 31 -7.45 4.82 -5.12
CA LEU A 31 -7.22 3.54 -4.44
C LEU A 31 -5.98 2.84 -4.99
N GLY A 32 -5.88 2.69 -6.31
CA GLY A 32 -4.71 2.06 -6.95
C GLY A 32 -3.41 2.76 -6.63
N PHE A 33 -3.41 4.11 -6.68
CA PHE A 33 -2.24 4.91 -6.31
C PHE A 33 -1.80 4.69 -4.86
N LEU A 34 -2.74 4.75 -3.90
CA LEU A 34 -2.42 4.58 -2.47
C LEU A 34 -1.96 3.15 -2.15
N VAL A 35 -2.59 2.14 -2.78
CA VAL A 35 -2.16 0.74 -2.65
C VAL A 35 -0.77 0.54 -3.23
N GLY A 36 -0.47 1.14 -4.39
CA GLY A 36 0.85 1.09 -5.02
C GLY A 36 1.95 1.75 -4.17
N GLN A 37 1.60 2.70 -3.31
CA GLN A 37 2.51 3.30 -2.32
C GLN A 37 2.70 2.43 -1.07
N GLY A 38 2.05 1.28 -0.96
CA GLY A 38 2.10 0.42 0.23
C GLY A 38 1.35 0.98 1.43
N ILE A 39 0.37 1.87 1.21
CA ILE A 39 -0.44 2.42 2.30
C ILE A 39 -1.45 1.37 2.74
N ASP A 40 -1.51 1.14 4.06
CA ASP A 40 -2.43 0.18 4.67
C ASP A 40 -3.91 0.55 4.45
N ALA A 41 -4.78 -0.47 4.44
CA ALA A 41 -6.20 -0.29 4.13
C ALA A 41 -6.94 0.62 5.12
N ALA A 42 -6.53 0.67 6.39
CA ALA A 42 -7.16 1.53 7.40
C ALA A 42 -6.83 3.00 7.16
N ARG A 43 -5.60 3.30 6.72
CA ARG A 43 -5.20 4.65 6.32
C ARG A 43 -5.81 5.06 4.98
N VAL A 44 -5.90 4.14 4.02
CA VAL A 44 -6.64 4.38 2.75
C VAL A 44 -8.11 4.69 3.03
N ALA A 45 -8.77 3.99 3.96
CA ALA A 45 -10.17 4.21 4.32
C ALA A 45 -10.47 5.64 4.81
N ARG A 46 -9.48 6.28 5.45
CA ARG A 46 -9.55 7.66 5.97
C ARG A 46 -9.17 8.74 4.94
N ASP A 47 -8.66 8.38 3.77
CA ASP A 47 -8.31 9.36 2.74
C ASP A 47 -9.58 10.13 2.31
N PRO A 48 -9.59 11.47 2.25
CA PRO A 48 -10.81 12.24 1.97
C PRO A 48 -11.48 11.91 0.63
N LEU A 49 -10.69 11.47 -0.36
CA LEU A 49 -11.22 11.08 -1.68
C LEU A 49 -11.74 9.63 -1.66
N ILE A 50 -11.31 8.82 -0.69
CA ILE A 50 -11.80 7.45 -0.48
C ILE A 50 -12.95 7.41 0.52
N ALA A 51 -12.89 8.06 1.68
CA ALA A 51 -13.92 8.14 2.72
C ALA A 51 -14.82 6.90 2.78
N SER A 52 -14.28 5.79 3.27
CA SER A 52 -15.00 4.51 3.31
C SER A 52 -14.62 3.69 4.54
N THR A 53 -15.21 2.51 4.69
CA THR A 53 -14.78 1.54 5.70
C THR A 53 -13.65 0.67 5.15
N THR A 54 -12.76 0.22 6.04
CA THR A 54 -11.65 -0.69 5.68
C THR A 54 -12.14 -1.93 4.94
N GLY A 55 -13.22 -2.56 5.40
CA GLY A 55 -13.80 -3.73 4.73
C GLY A 55 -14.30 -3.44 3.31
N ASN A 56 -14.85 -2.25 3.06
CA ASN A 56 -15.28 -1.86 1.71
C ASN A 56 -14.07 -1.58 0.80
N VAL A 57 -13.02 -0.97 1.34
CA VAL A 57 -11.75 -0.75 0.65
C VAL A 57 -11.14 -2.09 0.21
N HIS A 58 -11.10 -3.10 1.07
CA HIS A 58 -10.64 -4.45 0.70
C HIS A 58 -11.47 -5.08 -0.41
N ARG A 59 -12.81 -5.00 -0.31
CA ARG A 59 -13.70 -5.54 -1.36
C ARG A 59 -13.46 -4.87 -2.71
N GLN A 60 -13.29 -3.55 -2.72
CA GLN A 60 -13.05 -2.79 -3.95
C GLN A 60 -11.66 -3.07 -4.52
N ALA A 61 -10.62 -3.12 -3.68
CA ALA A 61 -9.28 -3.51 -4.10
C ALA A 61 -9.27 -4.91 -4.75
N ARG A 62 -9.92 -5.90 -4.12
CA ARG A 62 -10.04 -7.26 -4.65
C ARG A 62 -10.73 -7.30 -6.01
N ARG A 63 -11.76 -6.47 -6.23
CA ARG A 63 -12.47 -6.36 -7.52
C ARG A 63 -11.54 -5.92 -8.66
N PHE A 64 -10.52 -5.13 -8.36
CA PHE A 64 -9.54 -4.63 -9.33
C PHE A 64 -8.21 -5.41 -9.29
N GLY A 65 -8.15 -6.55 -8.58
CA GLY A 65 -6.92 -7.34 -8.46
C GLY A 65 -5.81 -6.68 -7.63
N LEU A 66 -6.14 -5.65 -6.86
CA LEU A 66 -5.20 -4.95 -5.98
C LEU A 66 -5.09 -5.72 -4.65
N ALA A 67 -3.85 -6.03 -4.26
CA ALA A 67 -3.55 -6.58 -2.94
C ALA A 67 -2.93 -5.48 -2.09
N PHE A 68 -3.50 -5.25 -0.90
CA PHE A 68 -2.77 -4.58 0.17
C PHE A 68 -1.66 -5.52 0.58
N ARG A 69 -0.46 -5.29 0.03
CA ARG A 69 0.73 -5.82 0.66
C ARG A 69 0.84 -5.05 1.96
N ASP A 70 0.71 -5.74 3.08
CA ASP A 70 1.25 -5.19 4.31
C ASP A 70 2.67 -4.77 3.95
N ALA A 71 2.95 -3.46 4.03
CA ALA A 71 4.31 -2.99 3.89
C ALA A 71 5.11 -3.84 4.86
N THR A 72 5.95 -4.74 4.32
CA THR A 72 6.65 -5.76 5.08
C THR A 72 7.13 -5.09 6.36
N PRO A 73 6.69 -5.54 7.55
CA PRO A 73 6.92 -4.79 8.77
C PRO A 73 8.39 -4.42 8.81
N ALA A 74 8.67 -3.12 8.64
CA ALA A 74 10.03 -2.67 8.54
C ALA A 74 10.66 -3.01 9.88
N ILE A 75 11.66 -3.90 9.87
CA ILE A 75 12.39 -4.29 11.07
C ILE A 75 12.92 -3.00 11.69
N ARG A 76 12.28 -2.57 12.79
CA ARG A 76 12.65 -1.35 13.49
C ARG A 76 13.83 -1.68 14.39
N LEU A 77 15.03 -1.47 13.86
CA LEU A 77 16.25 -1.56 14.64
C LEU A 77 16.32 -0.40 15.63
N PRO A 78 16.88 -0.60 16.84
CA PRO A 78 17.24 0.48 17.73
C PRO A 78 18.13 1.52 16.99
N PRO A 79 17.97 2.82 17.25
CA PRO A 79 18.66 3.88 16.48
C PRO A 79 20.18 3.71 16.44
N GLN A 80 20.77 3.22 17.54
CA GLN A 80 22.20 2.94 17.64
C GLN A 80 22.65 1.81 16.71
N VAL A 81 21.83 0.75 16.58
CA VAL A 81 22.11 -0.40 15.72
C VAL A 81 21.94 0.00 14.26
N ALA A 82 20.87 0.74 13.94
CA ALA A 82 20.65 1.27 12.60
C ALA A 82 21.84 2.11 12.11
N ARG A 83 22.35 3.04 12.93
CA ARG A 83 23.53 3.84 12.60
C ARG A 83 24.79 3.01 12.34
N ARG A 84 25.00 1.94 13.12
CA ARG A 84 26.13 1.02 12.92
C ARG A 84 26.00 0.26 11.60
N CYS A 85 24.80 -0.23 11.28
CA CYS A 85 24.52 -0.88 10.00
C CYS A 85 24.73 0.09 8.83
N ASP A 86 24.21 1.31 8.92
CA ASP A 86 24.33 2.32 7.86
C ASP A 86 25.81 2.70 7.63
N ALA A 87 26.60 2.89 8.69
CA ALA A 87 28.03 3.16 8.58
C ALA A 87 28.80 1.97 7.96
N ALA A 88 28.46 0.74 8.34
CA ALA A 88 29.09 -0.47 7.81
C ALA A 88 28.75 -0.70 6.34
N ALA A 89 27.52 -0.38 5.92
CA ALA A 89 27.06 -0.43 4.54
C ALA A 89 27.77 0.64 3.69
N ALA A 90 27.82 1.88 4.19
CA ALA A 90 28.49 3.00 3.52
C ALA A 90 29.98 2.72 3.28
N LYS A 91 30.68 2.14 4.27
CA LYS A 91 32.10 1.75 4.13
C LYS A 91 32.36 0.75 2.99
N ARG A 92 31.35 -0.02 2.59
CA ARG A 92 31.44 -1.08 1.58
C ARG A 92 30.69 -0.74 0.29
N SER A 93 30.17 0.49 0.19
CA SER A 93 29.33 0.92 -0.94
C SER A 93 28.13 -0.02 -1.18
N LEU A 94 27.55 -0.55 -0.10
CA LEU A 94 26.38 -1.43 -0.14
C LEU A 94 25.13 -0.70 0.31
N THR A 95 23.98 -1.15 -0.17
CA THR A 95 22.70 -0.86 0.45
C THR A 95 22.56 -1.60 1.78
N ARG A 96 21.68 -1.11 2.65
CA ARG A 96 21.42 -1.77 3.95
C ARG A 96 20.87 -3.19 3.77
N GLU A 97 20.08 -3.41 2.74
CA GLU A 97 19.51 -4.72 2.42
C GLU A 97 20.59 -5.72 1.99
N GLU A 98 21.53 -5.30 1.14
CA GLU A 98 22.68 -6.12 0.73
C GLU A 98 23.58 -6.45 1.92
N LEU A 99 23.82 -5.49 2.82
CA LEU A 99 24.57 -5.75 4.05
C LEU A 99 23.90 -6.82 4.90
N CYS A 100 22.58 -6.70 5.15
CA CYS A 100 21.84 -7.70 5.92
C CYS A 100 21.89 -9.07 5.26
N ARG A 101 21.77 -9.14 3.93
CA ARG A 101 21.87 -10.40 3.19
C ARG A 101 23.23 -11.07 3.39
N LEU A 102 24.32 -10.31 3.30
CA LEU A 102 25.68 -10.83 3.50
C LEU A 102 25.89 -11.31 4.94
N LEU A 103 25.37 -10.57 5.92
CA LEU A 103 25.45 -10.97 7.33
C LEU A 103 24.73 -12.29 7.58
N LEU A 104 23.53 -12.49 7.00
CA LEU A 104 22.78 -13.73 7.13
C LEU A 104 23.48 -14.91 6.45
N ILE A 105 24.07 -14.69 5.27
CA ILE A 105 24.87 -15.72 4.59
C ILE A 105 26.08 -16.10 5.44
N ALA A 106 26.81 -15.11 5.97
CA ALA A 106 27.98 -15.36 6.81
C ALA A 106 27.59 -16.10 8.10
N ALA A 107 26.51 -15.68 8.78
CA ALA A 107 26.01 -16.32 9.98
C ALA A 107 25.59 -17.77 9.71
N GLY A 108 24.91 -18.04 8.59
CA GLY A 108 24.50 -19.39 8.20
C GLY A 108 25.59 -20.25 7.54
N SER A 109 26.80 -19.72 7.37
CA SER A 109 27.95 -20.49 6.84
C SER A 109 28.74 -21.19 7.96
N ASP A 110 28.47 -20.85 9.22
CA ASP A 110 29.07 -21.45 10.41
C ASP A 110 27.95 -22.02 11.28
N ASP A 111 27.96 -23.34 11.45
CA ASP A 111 26.89 -24.10 12.09
C ASP A 111 26.60 -23.66 13.53
N GLY A 112 27.55 -23.01 14.23
CA GLY A 112 27.35 -22.54 15.61
C GLY A 112 27.18 -21.03 15.74
N LEU A 113 27.42 -20.25 14.69
CA LEU A 113 27.49 -18.79 14.82
C LEU A 113 26.11 -18.15 15.06
N ILE A 114 25.04 -18.72 14.49
CA ILE A 114 23.67 -18.25 14.77
C ILE A 114 23.33 -18.46 16.24
N ASP A 115 23.58 -19.65 16.77
CA ASP A 115 23.27 -19.98 18.16
C ASP A 115 24.08 -19.10 19.12
N ASN A 116 25.38 -18.90 18.86
CA ASN A 116 26.21 -17.98 19.64
C ASN A 116 25.69 -16.53 19.62
N ILE A 117 25.26 -16.03 18.46
CA ILE A 117 24.69 -14.67 18.34
C ILE A 117 23.37 -14.55 19.13
N LEU A 118 22.56 -15.61 19.17
CA LEU A 118 21.29 -15.63 19.89
C LEU A 118 21.52 -15.71 21.41
N ASP A 119 22.47 -16.54 21.86
CA ASP A 119 22.83 -16.69 23.27
C ASP A 119 23.44 -15.40 23.86
N ASP A 120 24.22 -14.64 23.08
CA ASP A 120 24.78 -13.34 23.47
C ASP A 120 23.74 -12.19 23.46
N GLY A 121 22.54 -12.44 22.94
CA GLY A 121 21.51 -11.43 22.67
C GLY A 121 20.44 -11.23 23.75
N GLU A 122 20.39 -12.08 24.78
CA GLU A 122 19.56 -11.92 25.99
C GLU A 122 20.22 -11.03 27.07
#